data_AF-A0A927G6H4-F1
#
_entry.id   AF-A0A927G6H4-F1
#
_cell.length_a   1.000
_cell.length_b   1.000
_cell.length_c   1.000
_cell.angle_alpha   90.00
_cell.angle_beta   90.00
_cell.angle_gamma   90.00
#
_symmetry.space_group_name_H-M   'P 1'
#
loop_
_entity.id
_entity.type
_entity.pdbx_description
1 polymer ?
#
loop_
_entity_poly.entity_id
_entity_poly.type
_entity_poly.pdbx_seq_one_letter_code
_entity_poly.pdbx_strand_id
1 'polypeptide(L)' 'MYTGRDMTELSMISKHEWTDAELEFHHRSLQQMVPYLNVEGQTIHRSIVEEIEARGGLKQMEEVNYSQGIDTDDIFF' A
#
# COMPACT_ATOMS: atom_id res chain seq x y z
N MET A 1 -6.18 -10.40 -5.60
CA MET A 1 -6.41 -9.77 -4.28
C MET A 1 -6.19 -10.82 -3.22
N TYR A 2 -5.36 -10.56 -2.20
CA TYR A 2 -5.13 -11.49 -1.11
C TYR A 2 -6.37 -11.57 -0.19
N THR A 3 -6.76 -12.78 0.21
CA THR A 3 -8.00 -13.04 0.98
C THR A 3 -7.73 -13.70 2.34
N GLY A 4 -6.49 -13.71 2.81
CA GLY A 4 -6.12 -14.25 4.12
C GLY A 4 -6.29 -13.22 5.25
N ARG A 5 -5.93 -13.62 6.48
CA ARG A 5 -5.95 -12.73 7.65
C ARG A 5 -5.02 -11.55 7.46
N ASP A 6 -5.41 -10.39 8.00
CA ASP A 6 -4.57 -9.19 7.94
C ASP A 6 -3.43 -9.22 8.97
N MET A 7 -2.50 -8.26 8.86
CA MET A 7 -1.34 -8.20 9.77
C MET A 7 -1.73 -7.91 11.23
N THR A 8 -2.85 -7.25 11.49
CA THR A 8 -3.32 -6.94 12.85
C THR A 8 -3.79 -8.23 13.51
N GLU A 9 -4.62 -9.00 12.81
CA GLU A 9 -5.09 -10.32 13.28
C GLU A 9 -3.92 -11.27 13.51
N LEU A 10 -2.97 -11.29 12.59
CA LEU A 10 -1.82 -12.17 12.64
C LEU A 10 -0.74 -11.73 13.65
N SER A 11 -0.77 -10.47 14.12
CA SER A 11 0.27 -9.89 15.00
C SER A 11 0.39 -10.61 16.35
N MET A 12 -0.74 -11.11 16.86
CA MET A 12 -0.84 -11.81 18.14
C MET A 12 -0.76 -13.34 18.00
N ILE A 13 -0.57 -13.85 16.78
CA ILE A 13 -0.52 -15.28 16.47
C ILE A 13 0.92 -15.70 16.20
N SER A 14 1.31 -16.87 16.71
CA SER A 14 2.64 -17.42 16.46
C SER A 14 2.87 -17.61 14.96
N LYS A 15 4.07 -17.28 14.46
CA LYS A 15 4.41 -17.43 13.03
C LYS A 15 4.33 -18.88 12.55
N HIS A 16 4.42 -19.85 13.45
CA HIS A 16 4.24 -21.28 13.14
C HIS A 16 2.80 -21.66 12.80
N GLU A 17 1.83 -20.81 13.15
CA GLU A 17 0.40 -21.00 12.88
C GLU A 17 -0.06 -20.19 11.65
N TRP A 18 0.88 -19.54 10.97
CA TRP A 18 0.61 -18.86 9.72
C TRP A 18 0.64 -19.88 8.59
N THR A 19 -0.28 -19.74 7.66
CA THR A 19 -0.28 -20.52 6.42
C THR A 19 0.83 -20.02 5.50
N ASP A 20 1.27 -20.87 4.57
CA ASP A 20 2.30 -20.50 3.60
C ASP A 20 1.90 -19.29 2.75
N ALA A 21 0.61 -19.17 2.41
CA ALA A 21 0.08 -18.04 1.65
C ALA A 21 0.16 -16.71 2.44
N GLU A 22 -0.09 -16.75 3.75
CA GLU A 22 0.06 -15.59 4.64
C GLU A 22 1.52 -15.18 4.76
N LEU A 23 2.43 -16.16 4.92
CA LEU A 23 3.86 -15.91 4.98
C LEU A 23 4.37 -15.28 3.68
N GLU A 24 4.03 -15.85 2.52
CA GLU A 24 4.48 -15.37 1.22
C GLU A 24 3.96 -13.95 0.92
N PHE A 25 2.68 -13.70 1.19
CA PHE A 25 2.05 -12.40 0.93
C PHE A 25 2.67 -11.29 1.78
N HIS A 26 2.77 -11.50 3.09
CA HIS A 26 3.27 -10.49 4.01
C HIS A 26 4.79 -10.32 3.92
N HIS A 27 5.53 -11.39 3.61
CA HIS A 27 6.97 -11.30 3.31
C HIS A 27 7.22 -10.39 2.10
N ARG A 28 6.51 -10.61 0.99
CA ARG A 28 6.66 -9.80 -0.23
C ARG A 28 6.29 -8.34 0.01
N SER A 29 5.18 -8.11 0.69
CA SER A 29 4.70 -6.77 1.04
C SER A 29 5.75 -6.03 1.88
N LEU A 30 6.29 -6.67 2.91
CA LEU A 30 7.32 -6.07 3.76
C LEU A 30 8.65 -5.90 3.02
N GLN A 31 9.08 -6.85 2.19
CA GLN A 31 10.32 -6.74 1.42
C GLN A 31 10.36 -5.48 0.54
N GLN A 32 9.21 -5.06 -0.01
CA GLN A 32 9.10 -3.83 -0.80
C GLN A 32 9.17 -2.57 0.05
N MET A 33 8.71 -2.61 1.31
CA MET A 33 8.64 -1.45 2.19
C MET A 33 9.88 -1.27 3.07
N VAL A 34 10.59 -2.35 3.41
CA VAL A 34 11.76 -2.35 4.33
C VAL A 34 12.78 -1.25 4.01
N PRO A 35 13.16 -0.97 2.75
CA PRO A 35 14.12 0.10 2.45
C PRO A 35 13.68 1.49 2.92
N TYR A 36 12.37 1.72 3.07
CA TYR A 36 11.78 3.00 3.44
C TYR A 36 11.40 3.09 4.93
N LEU A 37 11.65 2.06 5.74
CA LEU A 37 11.36 2.06 7.19
C LEU A 37 12.45 2.79 8.00
N ASN A 38 12.82 3.99 7.56
CA ASN A 38 13.85 4.82 8.18
C ASN A 38 13.50 6.33 8.07
N VAL A 39 14.38 7.20 8.55
CA VAL A 39 14.18 8.67 8.54
C VAL A 39 14.09 9.23 7.11
N GLU A 40 14.80 8.63 6.16
CA GLU A 40 14.74 9.01 4.74
C GLU A 40 13.36 8.70 4.15
N GLY A 41 12.83 7.50 4.40
CA GLY A 41 11.49 7.12 3.97
C GLY A 41 10.39 8.01 4.57
N GLN A 42 10.53 8.43 5.83
CA GLN A 42 9.61 9.42 6.43
C GLN A 42 9.69 10.78 5.74
N THR A 43 10.88 11.17 5.28
CA THR A 43 11.08 12.43 4.54
C THR A 43 10.45 12.36 3.16
N ILE A 44 10.63 11.23 2.45
CA ILE A 44 9.95 10.96 1.18
C ILE A 44 8.43 11.00 1.35
N HIS A 45 7.90 10.33 2.38
CA HIS A 45 6.46 10.33 2.66
C HIS A 45 5.92 11.75 2.88
N ARG A 46 6.60 12.58 3.67
CA ARG A 46 6.21 13.98 3.88
C ARG A 46 6.21 14.78 2.58
N SER A 47 7.23 14.63 1.73
CA SER A 47 7.28 15.32 0.43
C SER A 47 6.10 14.92 -0.48
N ILE A 48 5.69 13.64 -0.44
CA ILE A 48 4.51 13.18 -1.18
C ILE A 48 3.23 13.83 -0.64
N VAL A 49 3.08 13.91 0.69
CA VAL A 49 1.92 14.57 1.32
C VAL A 49 1.86 16.05 0.95
N GLU A 50 2.98 16.76 1.03
CA GLU A 50 3.07 18.18 0.65
C GLU A 50 2.66 18.40 -0.82
N GLU A 51 3.09 17.50 -1.73
CA GLU A 51 2.69 17.56 -3.14
C GLU A 51 1.19 17.26 -3.34
N ILE A 52 0.63 16.31 -2.57
CA ILE A 52 -0.80 16.01 -2.59
C ILE A 52 -1.62 17.23 -2.16
N GLU A 53 -1.21 17.89 -1.08
CA GLU A 53 -1.83 19.11 -0.59
C GLU A 53 -1.73 20.25 -1.61
N ALA A 54 -0.55 20.43 -2.22
CA ALA A 54 -0.33 21.44 -3.25
C ALA A 54 -1.24 21.26 -4.49
N ARG A 55 -1.63 20.01 -4.79
CA ARG A 55 -2.56 19.66 -5.88
C ARG A 55 -4.04 19.69 -5.48
N GLY A 56 -4.37 20.21 -4.30
CA GLY A 56 -5.75 20.35 -3.82
C GLY A 56 -6.27 19.17 -3.01
N GLY A 57 -5.37 18.28 -2.56
CA GLY A 57 -5.69 17.14 -1.69
C GLY A 57 -6.18 15.90 -2.45
N LEU A 58 -6.29 14.79 -1.73
CA LEU A 58 -6.64 13.48 -2.30
C LEU A 58 -7.96 13.47 -3.07
N LYS A 59 -8.98 14.18 -2.57
CA LYS A 59 -10.30 14.25 -3.23
C LYS A 59 -10.21 14.82 -4.65
N GLN A 60 -9.41 15.87 -4.84
CA GLN A 60 -9.25 16.50 -6.14
C GLN A 60 -8.51 15.59 -7.13
N MET A 61 -7.60 14.73 -6.64
CA MET A 61 -6.94 13.72 -7.47
C MET A 61 -7.88 12.59 -7.88
N GLU A 62 -8.73 12.11 -6.97
CA GLU A 62 -9.73 11.08 -7.25
C GLU A 62 -10.73 11.56 -8.32
N GLU A 63 -11.19 12.81 -8.22
CA GLU A 63 -12.11 13.44 -9.20
C GLU A 63 -11.43 13.69 -10.56
N VAL A 64 -10.15 14.09 -10.57
CA VAL A 64 -9.36 14.24 -11.81
C VAL A 64 -9.13 12.88 -12.47
N ASN A 65 -8.78 11.84 -11.71
CA ASN A 65 -8.60 10.49 -12.26
C ASN A 65 -9.91 9.90 -12.81
N TYR A 66 -11.05 10.22 -12.19
CA TYR A 66 -12.37 9.79 -12.69
C TYR A 66 -12.80 10.54 -13.97
N SER A 67 -12.37 11.81 -14.12
CA SER A 67 -12.70 12.63 -15.29
C SER A 67 -11.69 12.50 -16.45
N GLN A 68 -10.45 12.10 -16.15
CA GLN A 68 -9.43 11.69 -17.11
C GLN A 68 -9.51 10.17 -17.27
N GLY A 69 -10.55 9.66 -17.94
CA GLY A 69 -10.86 8.24 -18.05
C GLY A 69 -9.65 7.35 -18.35
N ILE A 70 -9.03 6.82 -17.29
CA ILE A 70 -8.28 5.59 -17.33
C ILE A 70 -9.33 4.52 -17.10
N ASP A 71 -9.69 3.85 -18.17
CA ASP A 71 -10.45 2.61 -18.12
C ASP A 71 -9.66 1.63 -17.24
N THR A 72 -10.10 1.45 -15.99
CA THR A 72 -9.42 0.59 -15.02
C THR A 72 -9.54 -0.89 -15.38
N ASP A 73 -10.26 -1.21 -16.45
CA ASP A 73 -10.49 -2.57 -16.93
C ASP A 73 -9.34 -3.10 -17.81
N ASP A 74 -8.36 -2.28 -18.20
CA ASP A 74 -7.20 -2.72 -19.01
C ASP A 74 -5.91 -2.98 -18.20
N ILE A 75 -5.96 -2.95 -16.86
CA ILE A 75 -4.79 -3.26 -15.99
C ILE A 75 -4.91 -4.62 -15.31
N PHE A 76 -6.00 -5.37 -15.51
CA PHE A 76 -6.06 -6.81 -15.21
C PHE A 76 -7.02 -7.47 -16.21
N PHE A 77 -6.47 -8.32 -17.10
CA PHE A 77 -7.12 -9.17 -18.13
C PHE A 77 -8.65 -9.22 -18.20
#